data_AF-A0A9E3LAE8-F1
#
_entry.id   AF-A0A9E3LAE8-F1
#
_cell.length_a   1.000
_cell.length_b   1.000
_cell.length_c   1.000
_cell.angle_alpha   90.00
_cell.angle_beta   90.00
_cell.angle_gamma   90.00
#
_symmetry.space_group_name_H-M   'P 1'
#
loop_
_entity.id
_entity.type
_entity.pdbx_description
1 polymer ?
#
loop_
_entity_poly.entity_id
_entity_poly.type
_entity_poly.pdbx_seq_one_letter_code
_entity_poly.pdbx_strand_id
1 'polypeptide(L)'
;MRGAPLIEALVALGALLLLALPIRELTARSRSKPAPAVQAAPDRSVRLEITGTASAFEFNVSYLGREIWSGTGHQAPSHADFKLPVPKEGIDLEVSARFPDASLHALRLTFSTGDGIGIERSAWGTDTLDEVLTYQPAP
;
A
#
# COMPACT_ATOMS: atom_id res chain seq x y z
N MET A 1 -22.35 -52.18 -14.55
CA MET A 1 -22.14 -51.00 -15.41
C MET A 1 -20.72 -50.50 -15.19
N ARG A 2 -19.75 -50.89 -16.04
CA ARG A 2 -18.37 -50.37 -16.00
C ARG A 2 -18.22 -49.52 -17.26
N GLY A 3 -18.35 -48.20 -17.12
CA GLY A 3 -18.14 -47.25 -18.20
C GLY A 3 -16.71 -47.32 -18.70
N ALA A 4 -16.50 -47.14 -19.99
CA ALA A 4 -15.18 -47.22 -20.61
C ALA A 4 -14.31 -46.04 -20.11
N PRO A 5 -13.28 -46.28 -19.28
CA PRO A 5 -12.51 -45.23 -18.62
C PRO A 5 -11.77 -44.32 -19.62
N LEU A 6 -11.49 -44.84 -20.82
CA LEU A 6 -10.88 -44.05 -21.90
C LEU A 6 -11.80 -42.94 -22.42
N ILE A 7 -13.11 -43.20 -22.46
CA ILE A 7 -14.09 -42.23 -22.98
C ILE A 7 -14.25 -41.09 -21.97
N GLU A 8 -14.30 -41.41 -20.68
CA GLU A 8 -14.35 -40.40 -19.61
C GLU A 8 -13.12 -39.48 -19.63
N ALA A 9 -11.93 -40.06 -19.83
CA ALA A 9 -10.69 -39.28 -19.94
C ALA A 9 -10.70 -38.35 -21.16
N LEU A 10 -11.20 -38.82 -22.32
CA LEU A 10 -11.31 -38.00 -23.53
C LEU A 10 -12.32 -36.86 -23.38
N VAL A 11 -13.46 -37.12 -22.72
CA VAL A 11 -14.46 -36.09 -22.43
C VAL A 11 -13.91 -35.04 -21.47
N ALA A 12 -13.21 -35.45 -20.41
CA ALA A 12 -12.57 -34.54 -19.47
C ALA A 12 -11.50 -33.66 -20.14
N LEU A 13 -10.67 -34.26 -21.02
CA LEU A 13 -9.66 -33.52 -21.78
C LEU A 13 -10.30 -32.50 -22.75
N GLY A 14 -11.39 -32.89 -23.42
CA GLY A 14 -12.16 -32.00 -24.29
C GLY A 14 -12.76 -30.82 -23.52
N ALA A 15 -13.31 -31.07 -22.33
CA ALA A 15 -13.85 -30.02 -21.46
C ALA A 15 -12.76 -29.04 -20.98
N LEU A 16 -11.57 -29.55 -20.62
CA LEU A 16 -10.43 -28.72 -20.23
C LEU A 16 -9.92 -27.83 -21.39
N LEU A 17 -9.86 -28.37 -22.61
CA LEU A 17 -9.46 -27.61 -23.80
C LEU A 17 -10.47 -26.52 -24.15
N LEU A 18 -11.77 -26.79 -24.02
CA LEU A 18 -12.82 -25.79 -24.22
C LEU A 18 -12.75 -24.65 -23.20
N LEU A 19 -12.36 -24.94 -21.95
CA LEU A 19 -12.17 -23.94 -20.90
C LEU A 19 -10.89 -23.11 -21.08
N ALA A 20 -9.87 -23.63 -21.77
CA ALA A 20 -8.63 -22.90 -22.00
C ALA A 20 -8.82 -21.65 -22.89
N LEU A 21 -9.78 -21.67 -23.83
CA LEU A 21 -10.08 -20.54 -24.71
C LEU A 21 -10.59 -19.29 -23.97
N PRO A 22 -11.67 -19.34 -23.15
CA PRO A 22 -12.14 -18.16 -22.42
C PRO A 22 -11.13 -17.69 -21.38
N ILE A 23 -10.37 -18.60 -20.74
CA ILE A 23 -9.29 -18.23 -19.82
C ILE A 23 -8.22 -17.42 -20.55
N ARG A 24 -7.86 -17.83 -21.77
CA ARG A 24 -6.90 -17.10 -22.59
C ARG A 24 -7.43 -15.73 -23.03
N GLU A 25 -8.71 -15.60 -23.36
CA GLU A 25 -9.29 -14.29 -23.69
C GLU A 25 -9.32 -13.35 -22.49
N LEU A 26 -9.64 -13.86 -21.30
CA LEU A 26 -9.65 -13.09 -20.06
C LEU A 26 -8.25 -12.66 -19.65
N THR A 27 -7.26 -13.54 -19.80
CA THR A 27 -5.86 -13.24 -19.44
C THR A 27 -5.14 -12.38 -20.49
N ALA A 28 -5.46 -12.54 -21.78
CA ALA A 28 -4.83 -11.76 -22.86
C ALA A 28 -5.31 -10.30 -22.93
N ARG A 29 -6.51 -10.00 -22.42
CA ARG A 29 -7.03 -8.62 -22.34
C ARG A 29 -6.37 -7.76 -21.27
N SER A 30 -5.52 -8.33 -20.41
CA SER A 30 -4.68 -7.56 -19.47
C SER A 30 -3.52 -6.82 -20.15
N ARG A 31 -3.55 -6.65 -21.48
CA ARG A 31 -2.62 -5.75 -22.19
C ARG A 31 -2.87 -4.34 -21.68
N SER A 32 -2.06 -3.93 -20.71
CA SER A 32 -2.07 -2.64 -20.06
C SER A 32 -2.28 -1.54 -21.10
N LYS A 33 -3.47 -0.94 -21.11
CA LYS A 33 -3.67 0.34 -21.77
C LYS A 33 -2.60 1.28 -21.19
N PRO A 34 -1.73 1.90 -22.00
CA PRO A 34 -0.78 2.86 -21.46
C PRO A 34 -1.60 3.88 -20.69
N ALA A 35 -1.31 4.02 -19.40
CA ALA A 35 -1.96 4.99 -18.56
C ALA A 35 -1.83 6.35 -19.28
N PRO A 36 -2.90 7.16 -19.35
CA PRO A 36 -2.75 8.53 -19.83
C PRO A 36 -1.59 9.16 -19.08
N ALA A 37 -0.70 9.86 -19.79
CA ALA A 37 0.45 10.52 -19.19
C ALA A 37 -0.07 11.50 -18.14
N VAL A 38 -0.09 11.07 -16.88
CA VAL A 38 -0.39 11.92 -15.73
C VAL A 38 0.68 12.99 -15.79
N GLN A 39 0.27 14.24 -16.01
CA GLN A 39 1.19 15.37 -15.85
C GLN A 39 1.79 15.20 -14.47
N ALA A 40 3.11 14.99 -14.41
CA ALA A 40 3.81 14.79 -13.16
C ALA A 40 3.44 15.97 -12.25
N ALA A 41 2.72 15.66 -11.17
CA ALA A 41 2.31 16.68 -10.24
C ALA A 41 3.58 17.37 -9.71
N PRO A 42 3.53 18.69 -9.47
CA PRO A 42 4.71 19.40 -9.00
C PRO A 42 5.16 18.81 -7.67
N ASP A 43 6.46 18.57 -7.56
CA ASP A 43 7.07 18.12 -6.31
C ASP A 43 6.83 19.18 -5.22
N ARG A 44 6.24 18.75 -4.11
CA ARG A 44 6.09 19.58 -2.91
C ARG A 44 7.00 19.06 -1.81
N SER A 45 7.51 20.00 -1.01
CA SER A 45 8.18 19.66 0.24
C SER A 45 7.15 19.11 1.21
N VAL A 46 7.37 17.89 1.68
CA VAL A 46 6.52 17.17 2.60
C VAL A 46 7.36 16.79 3.82
N ARG A 47 6.80 16.93 5.01
CA ARG A 47 7.38 16.46 6.25
C ARG A 47 6.50 15.39 6.85
N LEU A 48 7.09 14.22 7.10
CA LEU A 48 6.46 13.13 7.83
C LEU A 48 7.03 13.10 9.24
N GLU A 49 6.15 12.97 10.22
CA GLU A 49 6.54 12.76 11.62
C GLU A 49 5.81 11.54 12.16
N ILE A 50 6.57 10.67 12.81
CA ILE A 50 6.08 9.45 13.46
C ILE A 50 6.50 9.50 14.92
N THR A 51 5.53 9.32 15.81
CA THR A 51 5.75 9.20 17.25
C THR A 51 5.01 7.98 17.76
N GLY A 52 5.66 7.12 18.52
CA GLY A 52 5.03 5.93 19.11
C GLY A 52 5.00 5.97 20.63
N THR A 53 4.20 5.12 21.26
CA THR A 53 4.24 4.92 22.72
C THR A 53 5.26 3.86 23.15
N ALA A 54 5.65 2.97 22.24
CA ALA A 54 6.66 1.94 22.47
C ALA A 54 8.05 2.55 22.66
N SER A 55 8.90 1.91 23.47
CA SER A 55 10.28 2.34 23.70
C SER A 55 11.11 2.32 22.41
N ALA A 56 10.92 1.30 21.58
CA ALA A 56 11.45 1.18 20.23
C ALA A 56 10.42 0.45 19.36
N PHE A 57 10.30 0.80 18.08
CA PHE A 57 9.48 0.08 17.10
C PHE A 57 10.09 0.24 15.71
N GLU A 58 9.97 -0.78 14.85
CA GLU A 58 10.36 -0.67 13.45
C GLU A 58 9.22 -0.04 12.67
N PHE A 59 9.52 0.82 11.70
CA PHE A 59 8.52 1.38 10.81
C PHE A 59 9.00 1.40 9.35
N ASN A 60 8.03 1.38 8.44
CA ASN A 60 8.20 1.55 7.01
C ASN A 60 7.09 2.46 6.51
N VAL A 61 7.45 3.45 5.69
CA VAL A 61 6.53 4.29 4.95
C VAL A 61 6.75 4.08 3.46
N SER A 62 5.67 3.74 2.77
CA SER A 62 5.63 3.50 1.34
C SER A 62 4.74 4.54 0.63
N TYR A 63 5.15 4.94 -0.57
CA TYR A 63 4.36 5.73 -1.50
C TYR A 63 4.30 5.01 -2.85
N LEU A 64 3.07 4.69 -3.30
CA LEU A 64 2.82 3.91 -4.52
C LEU A 64 3.60 2.58 -4.53
N GLY A 65 3.66 1.90 -3.38
CA GLY A 65 4.36 0.63 -3.19
C GLY A 65 5.89 0.73 -3.20
N ARG A 66 6.45 1.96 -3.15
CA ARG A 66 7.90 2.18 -3.00
C ARG A 66 8.20 2.71 -1.61
N GLU A 67 9.12 2.07 -0.92
CA GLU A 67 9.63 2.56 0.35
C GLU A 67 10.27 3.94 0.17
N ILE A 68 9.80 4.92 0.94
CA ILE A 68 10.35 6.29 0.98
C ILE A 68 11.05 6.57 2.31
N TRP A 69 10.68 5.86 3.38
CA TRP A 69 11.26 6.04 4.70
C TRP A 69 11.12 4.77 5.53
N SER A 70 12.21 4.33 6.16
CA SER A 70 12.18 3.22 7.10
C SER A 70 13.17 3.47 8.23
N GLY A 71 12.97 2.78 9.35
CA GLY A 71 13.90 2.84 10.47
C GLY A 71 13.31 2.36 11.78
N THR A 72 13.95 2.74 12.86
CA THR A 72 13.53 2.45 14.23
C THR A 72 13.05 3.73 14.90
N GLY A 73 11.76 3.80 15.20
CA GLY A 73 11.13 4.88 15.94
C GLY A 73 11.21 4.64 17.44
N HIS A 74 11.03 5.72 18.20
CA HIS A 74 11.03 5.70 19.67
C HIS A 74 9.88 6.61 20.17
N GLN A 75 9.80 6.81 21.48
CA GLN A 75 8.83 7.74 22.08
C GLN A 75 9.05 9.21 21.68
N ALA A 76 10.26 9.57 21.29
CA ALA A 76 10.55 10.89 20.74
C ALA A 76 10.11 10.96 19.26
N PRO A 77 9.56 12.10 18.81
CA PRO A 77 9.18 12.28 17.41
C PRO A 77 10.35 12.07 16.47
N SER A 78 10.20 11.13 15.54
CA SER A 78 11.09 10.94 14.40
C SER A 78 10.47 11.63 13.20
N HIS A 79 11.26 12.39 12.43
CA HIS A 79 10.74 13.08 11.25
C HIS A 79 11.69 12.96 10.07
N ALA A 80 11.12 13.05 8.88
CA ALA A 80 11.88 13.09 7.64
C ALA A 80 11.18 14.01 6.62
N ASP A 81 12.00 14.73 5.87
CA ASP A 81 11.56 15.67 4.84
C ASP A 81 11.79 15.07 3.45
N PHE A 82 10.77 15.10 2.61
CA PHE A 82 10.77 14.54 1.27
C PHE A 82 10.28 15.56 0.24
N LYS A 83 10.64 15.32 -1.02
CA LYS A 83 9.98 15.93 -2.16
C LYS A 83 9.12 14.87 -2.84
N LEU A 84 7.81 15.03 -2.76
CA LEU A 84 6.84 14.09 -3.32
C LEU A 84 5.91 14.80 -4.29
N PRO A 85 5.51 14.16 -5.40
CA PRO A 85 4.49 14.67 -6.28
C PRO A 85 3.14 14.59 -5.56
N VAL A 86 2.52 15.74 -5.28
CA VAL A 86 1.21 15.82 -4.61
C VAL A 86 0.17 16.28 -5.64
N PRO A 87 -0.53 15.36 -6.32
CA PRO A 87 -1.55 15.70 -7.30
C PRO A 87 -2.80 16.26 -6.59
N LYS A 88 -3.73 16.84 -7.36
CA LYS A 88 -4.93 17.48 -6.81
C LYS A 88 -5.87 16.47 -6.15
N GLU A 89 -5.83 15.23 -6.62
CA GLU A 89 -6.58 14.10 -6.10
C GLU A 89 -6.09 13.69 -4.70
N GLY A 90 -4.88 14.11 -4.31
CA GLY A 90 -4.24 13.72 -3.06
C GLY A 90 -3.22 12.59 -3.21
N ILE A 91 -2.65 12.19 -2.09
CA ILE A 91 -1.74 11.05 -2.01
C ILE A 91 -2.14 10.13 -0.87
N ASP A 92 -1.82 8.85 -1.05
CA ASP A 92 -1.90 7.82 -0.02
C ASP A 92 -0.48 7.40 0.36
N LEU A 93 -0.20 7.41 1.66
CA LEU A 93 1.01 6.87 2.24
C LEU A 93 0.66 5.64 3.06
N GLU A 94 1.31 4.53 2.78
CA GLU A 94 1.17 3.31 3.56
C GLU A 94 2.20 3.35 4.68
N VAL A 95 1.76 3.16 5.92
CA VAL A 95 2.63 3.13 7.09
C VAL A 95 2.45 1.79 7.78
N SER A 96 3.54 1.04 7.85
CA SER A 96 3.62 -0.20 8.61
C SER A 96 4.54 0.01 9.81
N ALA A 97 4.13 -0.48 10.98
CA ALA A 97 4.95 -0.49 12.18
C ALA A 97 4.92 -1.88 12.83
N ARG A 98 6.07 -2.30 13.36
CA ARG A 98 6.22 -3.52 14.17
C ARG A 98 6.76 -3.15 15.54
N PHE A 99 6.06 -3.62 16.56
CA PHE A 99 6.39 -3.36 17.95
C PHE A 99 7.13 -4.57 18.55
N PRO A 100 7.90 -4.38 19.63
CA PRO A 100 8.75 -5.42 20.20
C PRO A 100 7.97 -6.45 21.03
N ASP A 101 6.74 -6.15 21.42
CA ASP A 101 5.88 -7.00 22.24
C ASP A 101 4.41 -6.90 21.83
N ALA A 102 3.60 -7.83 22.34
CA ALA A 102 2.17 -7.91 22.05
C ALA A 102 1.29 -6.96 22.91
N SER A 103 1.89 -5.95 23.56
CA SER A 103 1.12 -4.96 24.32
C SER A 103 0.44 -3.97 23.39
N LEU A 104 -0.59 -3.27 23.86
CA LEU A 104 -1.24 -2.22 23.09
C LEU A 104 -0.35 -0.98 23.02
N HIS A 105 0.01 -0.58 21.80
CA HIS A 105 0.79 0.62 21.49
C HIS A 105 -0.02 1.57 20.62
N ALA A 106 0.31 2.86 20.69
CA ALA A 106 -0.24 3.89 19.81
C ALA A 106 0.85 4.48 18.93
N LEU A 107 0.47 4.82 17.69
CA LEU A 107 1.29 5.52 16.72
C LEU A 107 0.56 6.80 16.32
N ARG A 108 1.25 7.93 16.41
CA ARG A 108 0.82 9.23 15.90
C ARG A 108 1.62 9.55 14.64
N LEU A 109 0.89 9.82 13.57
CA LEU A 109 1.40 10.16 12.25
C LEU A 109 1.00 11.59 11.94
N THR A 110 1.98 12.44 11.62
CA THR A 110 1.72 13.80 11.15
C THR A 110 2.32 13.97 9.77
N PHE A 111 1.51 14.47 8.85
CA PHE A 111 1.91 14.83 7.51
C PHE A 111 1.73 16.33 7.34
N SER A 112 2.79 17.02 6.95
CA SER A 112 2.78 18.44 6.68
C SER A 112 3.31 18.71 5.28
N THR A 113 2.72 19.67 4.59
CA THR A 113 3.28 20.22 3.35
C THR A 113 3.97 21.55 3.65
N GLY A 114 4.73 22.09 2.69
CA GLY A 114 5.31 23.44 2.83
C GLY A 114 4.28 24.55 3.13
N ASP A 115 2.99 24.29 2.92
CA ASP A 115 1.88 25.22 3.15
C ASP A 115 1.28 25.09 4.58
N GLY A 116 1.73 24.11 5.38
CA GLY A 116 1.26 23.87 6.76
C GLY A 116 1.03 22.40 7.09
N ILE A 117 0.46 22.13 8.28
CA ILE A 117 0.07 20.77 8.67
C ILE A 117 -1.09 20.32 7.76
N GLY A 118 -0.87 19.22 7.05
CA GLY A 118 -1.86 18.66 6.13
C GLY A 118 -2.83 17.72 6.82
N ILE A 119 -2.33 16.78 7.62
CA ILE A 119 -3.15 15.81 8.37
C ILE A 119 -2.39 15.24 9.57
N GLU A 120 -3.12 14.98 10.65
CA GLU A 120 -2.66 14.21 11.83
C GLU A 120 -3.57 12.99 12.00
N ARG A 121 -2.99 11.82 12.22
CA ARG A 121 -3.72 10.56 12.45
C ARG A 121 -3.09 9.77 13.58
N SER A 122 -3.93 9.19 14.42
CA SER A 122 -3.52 8.29 15.49
C SER A 122 -4.11 6.91 15.27
N ALA A 123 -3.30 5.88 15.46
CA ALA A 123 -3.69 4.49 15.32
C ALA A 123 -3.16 3.66 16.50
N TRP A 124 -3.81 2.54 16.78
CA TRP A 124 -3.44 1.63 17.87
C TRP A 124 -3.24 0.22 17.34
N GLY A 125 -2.19 -0.45 17.79
CA GLY A 125 -1.82 -1.80 17.37
C GLY A 125 -1.13 -2.56 18.50
N THR A 126 -0.87 -3.85 18.27
CA THR A 126 -0.11 -4.68 19.23
C THR A 126 1.22 -5.07 18.64
N ASP A 127 1.34 -6.23 18.00
CA ASP A 127 2.57 -6.72 17.36
C ASP A 127 2.88 -5.96 16.06
N THR A 128 1.85 -5.77 15.22
CA THR A 128 1.95 -5.01 13.98
C THR A 128 0.81 -4.00 13.85
N LEU A 129 1.06 -2.94 13.10
CA LEU A 129 0.10 -1.91 12.72
C LEU A 129 0.33 -1.54 11.26
N ASP A 130 -0.71 -1.64 10.45
CA ASP A 130 -0.72 -1.14 9.07
C ASP A 130 -1.80 -0.07 8.94
N GLU A 131 -1.43 1.10 8.44
CA GLU A 131 -2.31 2.25 8.34
C GLU A 131 -2.07 3.01 7.03
N VAL A 132 -3.13 3.61 6.49
CA VAL A 132 -3.04 4.44 5.28
C VAL A 132 -3.33 5.90 5.65
N LEU A 133 -2.36 6.76 5.39
CA LEU A 133 -2.49 8.20 5.57
C LEU A 133 -2.84 8.85 4.23
N THR A 134 -4.11 9.20 4.06
CA THR A 134 -4.62 9.90 2.89
C THR A 134 -4.58 11.41 3.12
N TYR A 135 -3.87 12.13 2.26
CA TYR A 135 -3.86 13.59 2.23
C TYR A 135 -4.50 14.08 0.94
N GLN A 136 -5.49 14.97 1.04
CA GLN A 136 -6.09 15.64 -0.10
C GLN A 136 -5.86 17.15 0.01
N PRO A 137 -5.21 17.78 -0.99
CA PRO A 137 -5.04 19.23 -0.98
C PRO A 137 -6.39 19.94 -1.11
N ALA A 138 -6.52 21.10 -0.46
CA ALA A 138 -7.69 21.96 -0.62
C ALA A 138 -7.85 22.39 -2.10
N PRO A 139 -9.09 22.55 -2.59
CA PRO A 139 -9.38 22.87 -3.99
C PRO A 139 -8.83 24.23 -4.44
#